data_AF-A0A7K2PWM5-F1
#
_entry.id   AF-A0A7K2PWM5-F1
#
_cell.length_a   1.000
_cell.length_b   1.000
_cell.length_c   1.000
_cell.angle_alpha   90.00
_cell.angle_beta   90.00
_cell.angle_gamma   90.00
#
_symmetry.space_group_name_H-M   'P 1'
#
loop_
_entity.id
_entity.type
_entity.pdbx_description
1 polymer ?
#
loop_
_entity_poly.entity_id
_entity_poly.type
_entity_poly.pdbx_seq_one_letter_code
_entity_poly.pdbx_strand_id
1 'polypeptide(L)'
;MWRCALPPLLRYPTVDELGARAAALVARHPTEARLRRAGTSRAGNPLWLLSVGHGSRQALVVAGPHANEPVGGGTVLRLAERALADPGLTAGADATWNLLLCLDPDGLRRNEGWLRGPYSLGRYFRNFFRPGFGEQPEWLPDG
;
A
#
# COMPACT_ATOMS: atom_id res chain seq x y z
N MET A 1 -4.74 29.17 0.01
CA MET A 1 -3.55 28.44 0.51
C MET A 1 -3.93 26.98 0.69
N TRP A 2 -3.41 26.08 -0.14
CA TRP A 2 -3.58 24.64 0.05
C TRP A 2 -2.73 24.20 1.25
N ARG A 3 -3.37 23.94 2.40
CA ARG A 3 -2.71 23.29 3.54
C ARG A 3 -2.92 21.78 3.40
N CYS A 4 -1.87 21.06 3.05
CA CYS A 4 -1.85 19.60 3.17
C CYS A 4 -1.50 19.24 4.62
N ALA A 5 -2.45 19.39 5.53
CA ALA A 5 -2.29 18.93 6.91
C ALA A 5 -2.60 17.43 6.96
N LEU A 6 -1.57 16.60 6.86
CA LEU A 6 -1.68 15.16 7.09
C LEU A 6 -1.30 14.87 8.54
N PRO A 7 -2.12 14.12 9.29
CA PRO A 7 -1.68 13.59 10.58
C PRO A 7 -0.38 12.81 10.37
N PRO A 8 0.60 12.93 11.27
CA PRO A 8 1.87 12.24 11.13
C PRO A 8 1.66 10.73 11.11
N LEU A 9 2.33 10.03 10.19
CA LEU A 9 2.41 8.58 10.21
C LEU A 9 3.40 8.17 11.31
N LEU A 10 2.90 8.04 12.54
CA LEU A 10 3.72 7.70 13.72
C LEU A 10 4.31 6.28 13.64
N ARG A 11 3.65 5.40 12.87
CA ARG A 11 4.13 4.04 12.59
C ARG A 11 3.76 3.54 11.22
N TYR A 12 4.61 2.68 10.67
CA TYR A 12 4.32 2.01 9.42
C TYR A 12 3.33 0.86 9.67
N PRO A 13 2.30 0.71 8.82
CA PRO A 13 1.35 -0.38 8.94
C PRO A 13 2.01 -1.72 8.59
N THR A 14 1.63 -2.77 9.32
CA THR A 14 1.94 -4.16 8.94
C THR A 14 1.17 -4.61 7.70
N VAL A 15 1.50 -5.77 7.13
CA VAL A 15 0.75 -6.34 5.99
C VAL A 15 -0.74 -6.47 6.32
N ASP A 16 -1.06 -6.98 7.51
CA ASP A 16 -2.44 -7.18 7.95
C ASP A 16 -3.14 -5.85 8.25
N GLU A 17 -2.44 -4.86 8.81
CA GLU A 17 -3.00 -3.53 9.02
C GLU A 17 -3.30 -2.80 7.71
N LEU A 18 -2.50 -3.00 6.66
CA LEU A 18 -2.79 -2.47 5.32
C LEU A 18 -4.12 -3.02 4.80
N GLY A 19 -4.29 -4.34 4.84
CA GLY A 19 -5.52 -5.01 4.41
C GLY A 19 -6.74 -4.57 5.23
N ALA A 20 -6.61 -4.56 6.55
CA ALA A 20 -7.70 -4.17 7.46
C ALA A 20 -8.13 -2.70 7.25
N ARG A 21 -7.17 -1.78 7.07
CA ARG A 21 -7.48 -0.37 6.82
C ARG A 21 -8.15 -0.15 5.46
N ALA A 22 -7.72 -0.86 4.42
CA ALA A 22 -8.37 -0.81 3.11
C ALA A 22 -9.79 -1.38 3.16
N ALA A 23 -10.00 -2.50 3.85
CA ALA A 23 -11.33 -3.09 4.04
C ALA A 23 -12.26 -2.12 4.79
N ALA A 24 -11.74 -1.45 5.83
CA ALA A 24 -12.48 -0.43 6.56
C ALA A 24 -12.83 0.79 5.70
N LEU A 25 -11.95 1.20 4.76
CA LEU A 25 -12.26 2.25 3.79
C LEU A 25 -13.41 1.83 2.87
N VAL A 26 -13.37 0.62 2.34
CA VAL A 26 -14.45 0.07 1.49
C VAL A 26 -15.76 -0.01 2.25
N ALA A 27 -15.75 -0.47 3.50
CA ALA A 27 -16.96 -0.55 4.31
C ALA A 27 -17.63 0.82 4.54
N ARG A 28 -16.84 1.90 4.59
CA ARG A 28 -17.37 3.28 4.72
C ARG A 28 -17.80 3.89 3.39
N HIS A 29 -17.26 3.41 2.27
CA HIS A 29 -17.52 3.94 0.93
C HIS A 29 -17.83 2.81 -0.07
N PRO A 30 -18.86 1.98 0.19
CA PRO A 30 -19.07 0.74 -0.55
C PRO A 30 -19.47 0.96 -2.02
N THR A 31 -19.96 2.16 -2.36
CA THR A 31 -20.28 2.52 -3.75
C THR A 31 -19.05 3.02 -4.49
N GLU A 32 -18.11 3.71 -3.84
CA GLU A 32 -16.98 4.38 -4.50
C GLU A 32 -15.66 3.59 -4.44
N ALA A 33 -15.56 2.62 -3.54
CA ALA A 33 -14.34 1.86 -3.30
C ALA A 33 -14.59 0.36 -3.33
N ARG A 34 -13.62 -0.38 -3.86
CA ARG A 34 -13.62 -1.84 -3.90
C ARG A 34 -12.25 -2.37 -3.54
N LEU A 35 -12.21 -3.39 -2.69
CA LEU A 35 -11.01 -4.15 -2.37
C LEU A 35 -11.10 -5.53 -3.01
N ARG A 36 -10.05 -5.94 -3.73
CA ARG A 36 -9.95 -7.30 -4.28
C ARG A 36 -8.54 -7.86 -4.11
N ARG A 37 -8.44 -9.17 -4.10
CA ARG A 37 -7.15 -9.86 -4.25
C ARG A 37 -6.74 -9.82 -5.73
N ALA A 38 -5.63 -9.18 -6.04
CA ALA A 38 -5.07 -9.14 -7.39
C ALA A 38 -4.12 -10.31 -7.68
N GLY A 39 -3.59 -10.93 -6.63
CA GLY A 39 -2.73 -12.09 -6.74
C GLY A 39 -2.34 -12.63 -5.37
N THR A 40 -1.37 -13.51 -5.36
CA THR A 40 -0.84 -14.16 -4.16
C THR A 40 0.67 -14.20 -4.28
N SER A 41 1.36 -13.85 -3.20
CA SER A 41 2.82 -13.91 -3.13
C SER A 41 3.32 -15.36 -3.05
N ARG A 42 4.65 -15.55 -3.12
CA ARG A 42 5.27 -16.88 -3.03
C ARG A 42 4.98 -17.57 -1.69
N ALA A 43 4.93 -16.83 -0.60
CA ALA A 43 4.57 -17.36 0.72
C ALA A 43 3.06 -17.40 1.00
N GLY A 44 2.21 -17.20 -0.01
CA GLY A 44 0.76 -17.33 0.12
C GLY A 44 0.03 -16.07 0.61
N ASN A 45 0.71 -14.93 0.73
CA ASN A 45 0.08 -13.69 1.19
C ASN A 45 -0.76 -13.03 0.08
N PRO A 46 -1.94 -12.48 0.40
CA PRO A 46 -2.76 -11.81 -0.58
C PRO A 46 -2.13 -10.49 -1.04
N LEU A 47 -2.10 -10.27 -2.36
CA LEU A 47 -1.79 -8.98 -2.96
C LEU A 47 -3.10 -8.19 -3.09
N TRP A 48 -3.31 -7.25 -2.17
CA TRP A 48 -4.53 -6.45 -2.09
C TRP A 48 -4.48 -5.25 -3.03
N LEU A 49 -5.50 -5.14 -3.90
CA LEU A 49 -5.73 -3.97 -4.75
C LEU A 49 -6.99 -3.24 -4.30
N LEU A 50 -6.81 -2.00 -3.85
CA LEU A 50 -7.88 -1.06 -3.53
C LEU A 50 -8.16 -0.17 -4.74
N SER A 51 -9.35 -0.27 -5.30
CA SER A 51 -9.82 0.59 -6.39
C SER A 51 -10.74 1.68 -5.86
N VAL A 52 -10.60 2.92 -6.32
CA VAL A 52 -11.43 4.08 -5.95
C VAL A 52 -11.90 4.84 -7.20
N GLY A 53 -13.21 5.05 -7.32
CA GLY A 53 -13.86 5.72 -8.45
C GLY A 53 -14.20 4.80 -9.62
N HIS A 54 -14.93 5.34 -10.59
CA HIS A 54 -15.53 4.60 -11.72
C HIS A 54 -15.18 5.17 -13.10
N GLY A 55 -14.17 6.03 -13.16
CA GLY A 55 -13.77 6.68 -14.41
C GLY A 55 -13.13 5.71 -15.41
N SER A 56 -13.15 6.10 -16.68
CA SER A 56 -12.57 5.31 -17.76
C SER A 56 -11.04 5.26 -17.71
N ARG A 57 -10.39 6.32 -17.19
CA ARG A 57 -8.92 6.44 -17.10
C ARG A 57 -8.40 5.68 -15.88
N GLN A 58 -7.63 4.64 -16.12
CA GLN A 58 -7.08 3.80 -15.06
C GLN A 58 -5.69 4.29 -14.64
N ALA A 59 -5.53 4.69 -13.39
CA ALA A 59 -4.23 4.97 -12.77
C ALA A 59 -3.84 3.81 -11.85
N LEU A 60 -2.66 3.20 -12.05
CA LEU A 60 -2.11 2.18 -11.16
C LEU A 60 -0.98 2.77 -10.32
N VAL A 61 -1.09 2.62 -9.00
CA VAL A 61 -0.02 2.98 -8.05
C VAL A 61 0.36 1.73 -7.28
N VAL A 62 1.65 1.41 -7.29
CA VAL A 62 2.20 0.21 -6.66
C VAL A 62 3.02 0.59 -5.44
N ALA A 63 2.60 0.15 -4.26
CA ALA A 63 3.35 0.34 -3.02
C ALA A 63 4.16 -0.90 -2.63
N GLY A 64 5.22 -0.66 -1.85
CA GLY A 64 6.06 -1.70 -1.25
C GLY A 64 6.68 -2.69 -2.25
N PRO A 65 7.32 -2.23 -3.35
CA PRO A 65 8.18 -3.12 -4.15
C PRO A 65 9.37 -3.61 -3.33
N HIS A 66 9.95 -2.73 -2.49
CA HIS A 66 11.03 -3.08 -1.59
C HIS A 66 10.53 -3.27 -0.16
N ALA A 67 10.79 -4.45 0.40
CA ALA A 67 10.41 -4.86 1.75
C ALA A 67 10.78 -3.87 2.87
N ASN A 68 11.94 -3.22 2.77
CA ASN A 68 12.47 -2.33 3.80
C ASN A 68 12.04 -0.85 3.65
N GLU A 69 11.18 -0.54 2.67
CA GLU A 69 10.68 0.82 2.39
C GLU A 69 9.16 0.91 2.69
N PRO A 70 8.74 0.73 3.97
CA PRO A 70 7.35 0.46 4.32
C PRO A 70 6.42 1.68 4.22
N VAL A 71 6.98 2.87 3.93
CA VAL A 71 6.21 4.11 3.78
C VAL A 71 5.16 4.00 2.68
N GLY A 72 5.44 3.24 1.62
CA GLY A 72 4.59 3.13 0.44
C GLY A 72 3.15 2.70 0.76
N GLY A 73 2.99 1.68 1.61
CA GLY A 73 1.67 1.15 1.96
C GLY A 73 0.80 2.18 2.70
N GLY A 74 1.40 2.94 3.61
CA GLY A 74 0.72 4.05 4.28
C GLY A 74 0.35 5.18 3.31
N THR A 75 1.24 5.50 2.37
CA THR A 75 1.02 6.54 1.35
C THR A 75 -0.17 6.22 0.46
N VAL A 76 -0.28 5.00 -0.07
CA VAL A 76 -1.40 4.65 -0.97
C VAL A 76 -2.75 4.64 -0.26
N LEU A 77 -2.81 4.24 1.02
CA LEU A 77 -4.04 4.39 1.80
C LEU A 77 -4.44 5.87 1.95
N ARG A 78 -3.45 6.76 2.12
CA ARG A 78 -3.72 8.20 2.20
C ARG A 78 -4.16 8.80 0.87
N LEU A 79 -3.60 8.33 -0.24
CA LEU A 79 -4.08 8.67 -1.58
C LEU A 79 -5.53 8.22 -1.79
N ALA A 80 -5.89 7.01 -1.33
CA ALA A 80 -7.26 6.52 -1.39
C ALA A 80 -8.24 7.43 -0.64
N GLU A 81 -7.90 7.79 0.61
CA GLU A 81 -8.69 8.73 1.40
C GLU A 81 -8.84 10.09 0.72
N ARG A 82 -7.77 10.58 0.06
CA ARG A 82 -7.81 11.86 -0.66
C ARG A 82 -8.70 11.79 -1.89
N ALA A 83 -8.62 10.72 -2.68
CA ALA A 83 -9.47 10.50 -3.84
C ALA A 83 -10.95 10.33 -3.47
N LEU A 84 -11.23 9.65 -2.35
CA LEU A 84 -12.60 9.52 -1.81
C LEU A 84 -13.17 10.85 -1.30
N ALA A 85 -12.32 11.73 -0.77
CA ALA A 85 -12.75 13.03 -0.24
C ALA A 85 -12.91 14.12 -1.32
N ASP A 86 -12.51 13.86 -2.57
CA ASP A 86 -12.50 14.85 -3.64
C ASP A 86 -12.97 14.23 -4.96
N PRO A 87 -14.26 14.40 -5.31
CA PRO A 87 -14.81 13.90 -6.58
C PRO A 87 -14.11 14.45 -7.82
N GLY A 88 -13.39 15.58 -7.71
CA GLY A 88 -12.57 16.12 -8.79
C GLY A 88 -11.40 15.21 -9.17
N LEU A 89 -10.93 14.37 -8.23
CA LEU A 89 -9.86 13.39 -8.47
C LEU A 89 -10.39 12.06 -9.02
N THR A 90 -11.70 11.83 -9.00
CA THR A 90 -12.35 10.62 -9.53
C THR A 90 -13.26 10.99 -10.70
N ALA A 91 -14.55 11.23 -10.46
CA ALA A 91 -15.54 11.54 -11.50
C ALA A 91 -15.16 12.77 -12.34
N GLY A 92 -14.68 13.85 -11.71
CA GLY A 92 -14.29 15.08 -12.41
C GLY A 92 -13.06 14.91 -13.31
N ALA A 93 -12.19 13.94 -13.02
CA ALA A 93 -11.03 13.60 -13.84
C ALA A 93 -11.28 12.42 -14.78
N ASP A 94 -12.48 11.83 -14.75
CA ASP A 94 -12.82 10.56 -15.38
C ASP A 94 -11.79 9.45 -15.03
N ALA A 95 -11.40 9.38 -13.75
CA ALA A 95 -10.33 8.51 -13.28
C ALA A 95 -10.81 7.44 -12.27
N THR A 96 -10.23 6.24 -12.38
CA THR A 96 -10.24 5.20 -11.35
C THR A 96 -8.80 4.98 -10.87
N TRP A 97 -8.61 5.09 -9.56
CA TRP A 97 -7.34 4.83 -8.89
C TRP A 97 -7.27 3.37 -8.47
N ASN A 98 -6.25 2.65 -8.92
CA ASN A 98 -5.97 1.26 -8.55
C ASN A 98 -4.69 1.24 -7.72
N LEU A 99 -4.81 0.90 -6.43
CA LEU A 99 -3.76 1.07 -5.43
C LEU A 99 -3.37 -0.31 -4.91
N LEU A 100 -2.22 -0.82 -5.37
CA LEU A 100 -1.68 -2.08 -4.85
C LEU A 100 -1.00 -1.77 -3.52
N LEU A 101 -1.52 -2.36 -2.43
CA LEU A 101 -1.14 -1.95 -1.07
C LEU A 101 0.30 -2.35 -0.69
N CYS A 102 0.77 -3.49 -1.22
CA CYS A 102 2.11 -4.00 -1.01
C CYS A 102 2.42 -5.04 -2.09
N LEU A 103 3.49 -4.83 -2.87
CA LEU A 103 3.95 -5.75 -3.90
C LEU A 103 4.79 -6.90 -3.32
N ASP A 104 5.60 -6.63 -2.28
CA ASP A 104 6.36 -7.63 -1.53
C ASP A 104 5.82 -7.83 -0.09
N PRO A 105 4.63 -8.45 0.09
CA PRO A 105 4.12 -8.71 1.42
C PRO A 105 4.97 -9.72 2.20
N ASP A 106 5.68 -10.62 1.51
CA ASP A 106 6.53 -11.64 2.15
C ASP A 106 7.73 -10.98 2.82
N GLY A 107 8.40 -10.07 2.11
CA GLY A 107 9.49 -9.29 2.65
C GLY A 107 9.04 -8.27 3.68
N LEU A 108 7.88 -7.63 3.51
CA LEU A 108 7.35 -6.70 4.51
C LEU A 108 7.07 -7.41 5.84
N ARG A 109 6.52 -8.64 5.82
CA ARG A 109 6.32 -9.44 7.04
C ARG A 109 7.61 -9.65 7.82
N ARG A 110 8.73 -9.89 7.12
CA ARG A 110 10.06 -10.04 7.74
C ARG A 110 10.58 -8.74 8.36
N ASN A 111 10.07 -7.58 7.94
CA ASN A 111 10.42 -6.27 8.49
C ASN A 111 9.47 -5.79 9.61
N GLU A 112 8.37 -6.49 9.90
CA GLU A 112 7.37 -6.06 10.90
C GLU A 112 7.97 -5.80 12.29
N GLY A 113 9.08 -6.48 12.60
CA GLY A 113 9.87 -6.31 13.82
C GLY A 113 10.38 -4.89 14.06
N TRP A 114 10.50 -4.01 13.05
CA TRP A 114 10.92 -2.61 13.25
C TRP A 114 9.85 -1.55 12.92
N LEU A 115 8.75 -1.90 12.26
CA LEU A 115 7.74 -0.95 11.73
C LEU A 115 7.04 -0.08 12.78
N ARG A 116 6.95 -0.58 14.02
CA ARG A 116 6.21 0.08 15.12
C ARG A 116 7.08 0.96 16.03
N GLY A 117 8.37 1.10 15.73
CA GLY A 117 9.31 1.79 16.61
C GLY A 117 9.60 1.02 17.93
N PRO A 118 10.54 1.51 18.76
CA PRO A 118 11.29 2.76 18.60
C PRO A 118 12.21 2.71 17.37
N TYR A 119 12.33 3.84 16.65
CA TYR A 119 13.18 3.94 15.46
C TYR A 119 14.61 4.24 15.89
N SER A 120 15.42 3.20 15.94
CA SER A 120 16.87 3.30 16.14
C SER A 120 17.59 2.46 15.11
N LEU A 121 18.80 2.89 14.71
CA LEU A 121 19.61 2.15 13.74
C LEU A 121 19.84 0.70 14.19
N GLY A 122 20.16 0.48 15.46
CA GLY A 122 20.39 -0.86 16.00
C GLY A 122 19.16 -1.76 15.91
N ARG A 123 17.94 -1.23 16.13
CA ARG A 123 16.71 -2.02 15.98
C ARG A 123 16.38 -2.27 14.51
N TYR A 124 16.57 -1.27 13.64
CA TYR A 124 16.40 -1.41 12.21
C TYR A 124 17.28 -2.52 11.66
N PHE A 125 18.60 -2.46 11.87
CA PHE A 125 19.52 -3.46 11.32
C PHE A 125 19.31 -4.87 11.88
N ARG A 126 18.84 -5.03 13.12
CA ARG A 126 18.49 -6.35 13.69
C ARG A 126 17.25 -6.99 13.07
N ASN A 127 16.34 -6.20 12.51
CA ASN A 127 15.08 -6.66 11.94
C ASN A 127 14.97 -6.36 10.44
N PHE A 128 16.08 -5.94 9.83
CA PHE A 128 16.12 -5.55 8.43
C PHE A 128 16.01 -6.80 7.57
N PHE A 129 15.15 -6.72 6.56
CA PHE A 129 15.15 -7.68 5.47
C PHE A 129 14.98 -6.96 4.14
N ARG A 130 15.82 -7.31 3.17
CA ARG A 130 15.62 -7.00 1.76
C ARG A 130 15.94 -8.26 0.96
N PRO A 131 15.05 -8.73 0.09
CA PRO A 131 15.34 -9.87 -0.75
C PRO A 131 16.52 -9.58 -1.70
N GLY A 132 17.19 -10.64 -2.14
CA GLY A 132 18.21 -10.52 -3.18
C GLY A 132 17.62 -9.87 -4.44
N PHE A 133 18.46 -9.26 -5.27
CA PHE A 133 18.00 -8.49 -6.43
C PHE A 133 17.06 -9.29 -7.35
N GLY A 134 17.41 -10.53 -7.70
CA GLY A 134 16.57 -11.41 -8.53
C GLY A 134 15.33 -11.98 -7.84
N GLU A 135 15.17 -11.78 -6.53
CA GLU A 135 13.99 -12.23 -5.78
C GLU A 135 12.98 -11.09 -5.55
N GLN A 136 13.33 -9.85 -5.89
CA GLN A 136 12.45 -8.68 -5.77
C GLN A 136 11.31 -8.78 -6.80
N PRO A 137 10.05 -8.55 -6.40
CA PRO A 137 8.87 -8.86 -7.21
C PRO A 137 8.66 -7.96 -8.43
N GLU A 138 9.37 -6.85 -8.54
CA GLU A 138 9.37 -5.96 -9.70
C GLU A 138 10.23 -6.47 -10.86
N TRP A 139 11.11 -7.44 -10.63
CA TRP A 139 11.91 -8.06 -11.68
C TRP A 139 11.21 -9.30 -12.23
N LEU A 140 11.41 -9.52 -13.53
CA LEU A 140 11.00 -10.78 -14.15
C LEU A 140 11.88 -11.90 -13.59
N PRO A 141 11.30 -13.08 -13.25
CA PRO A 141 12.13 -14.25 -12.99
C PRO A 141 12.98 -14.55 -14.23
N ASP A 142 14.18 -15.08 -14.02
CA ASP A 142 14.97 -15.64 -15.12
C ASP A 142 14.10 -16.72 -15.81
N GLY A 143 13.81 -16.50 -17.09
CA GLY A 143 12.84 -17.27 -17.88
C GLY A 143 13.26 -18.71 -18.15
#